data_AF-A0A1W1VAX5-F1
#
_entry.id   AF-A0A1W1VAX5-F1
#
_cell.length_a   1.000
_cell.length_b   1.000
_cell.length_c   1.000
_cell.angle_alpha   90.00
_cell.angle_beta   90.00
_cell.angle_gamma   90.00
#
_symmetry.space_group_name_H-M   'P 1'
#
loop_
_entity.id
_entity.type
_entity.pdbx_description
1 polymer ?
#
loop_
_entity_poly.entity_id
_entity_poly.type
_entity_poly.pdbx_seq_one_letter_code
_entity_poly.pdbx_strand_id
1 'polypeptide(L)'
;MTPASWRSAALAALWVQVLTVFGAAAYALISENFSAFAWLNAVEAFLAGVLLVWWTLLLGRLTAGQATPPGDGTLRSLQLAFPWLTSFRLVLWFLTLLAVLNGAGETANAVALTALLTVWPAAVLAGNAVYGTLVRLTPSPADAAGHRRLADWLNLAAALSLAMAVFNVVPIPGFSSSVTLSDQLVYGLGGAVDVVATLLAMQAVQSAPGARG
;
A
#
# COMPACT_ATOMS: atom_id res chain seq x y z
N MET A 1 18.63 -2.26 17.83
CA MET A 1 19.00 -2.00 16.41
C MET A 1 19.45 -0.56 16.28
N THR A 2 20.54 -0.31 15.55
CA THR A 2 21.02 1.04 15.23
C THR A 2 20.14 1.68 14.15
N PRO A 3 20.11 3.02 14.03
CA PRO A 3 19.39 3.70 12.93
C PRO A 3 19.74 3.15 11.54
N ALA A 4 21.02 2.87 11.30
CA ALA A 4 21.48 2.27 10.05
C ALA A 4 20.89 0.87 9.80
N SER A 5 20.78 0.04 10.84
CA SER A 5 20.20 -1.31 10.71
C SER A 5 18.69 -1.30 10.48
N TRP A 6 17.95 -0.34 11.06
CA TRP A 6 16.52 -0.18 10.78
C TRP A 6 16.27 0.26 9.35
N ARG A 7 17.07 1.21 8.87
CA ARG A 7 17.02 1.67 7.48
C ARG A 7 17.29 0.54 6.50
N SER A 8 18.36 -0.24 6.69
CA SER A 8 18.69 -1.33 5.76
C SER A 8 17.61 -2.42 5.74
N ALA A 9 17.09 -2.80 6.92
CA ALA A 9 15.99 -3.77 7.03
C ALA A 9 14.72 -3.27 6.34
N ALA A 10 14.35 -2.00 6.55
CA ALA A 10 13.19 -1.40 5.90
C ALA A 10 13.34 -1.37 4.38
N LEU A 11 14.47 -0.89 3.85
CA LEU A 11 14.68 -0.84 2.41
C LEU A 11 14.72 -2.22 1.77
N ALA A 12 15.32 -3.21 2.43
CA ALA A 12 15.31 -4.59 1.95
C ALA A 12 13.87 -5.13 1.88
N ALA A 13 13.09 -4.96 2.95
CA ALA A 13 11.69 -5.39 2.99
C ALA A 13 10.83 -4.69 1.92
N LEU A 14 11.03 -3.40 1.70
CA LEU A 14 10.31 -2.63 0.68
C LEU A 14 10.67 -3.07 -0.74
N TRP A 15 11.94 -3.39 -1.03
CA TRP A 15 12.30 -3.95 -2.33
C TRP A 15 11.73 -5.35 -2.55
N VAL A 16 11.66 -6.17 -1.50
CA VAL A 16 10.93 -7.45 -1.56
C VAL A 16 9.46 -7.18 -1.87
N GLN A 17 8.83 -6.22 -1.20
CA GLN A 17 7.45 -5.84 -1.45
C GLN A 17 7.23 -5.36 -2.89
N VAL A 18 8.12 -4.54 -3.45
CA VAL A 18 8.08 -4.14 -4.87
C VAL A 18 8.02 -5.36 -5.78
N LEU A 19 8.91 -6.33 -5.56
CA LEU A 19 8.93 -7.56 -6.34
C LEU A 19 7.64 -8.36 -6.16
N THR A 20 7.13 -8.44 -4.94
CA THR A 20 5.86 -9.12 -4.64
C THR A 20 4.67 -8.49 -5.33
N VAL A 21 4.58 -7.15 -5.38
CA VAL A 21 3.49 -6.43 -6.06
C VAL A 21 3.53 -6.65 -7.57
N PHE A 22 4.71 -6.56 -8.19
CA PHE A 22 4.84 -6.89 -9.62
C PHE A 22 4.57 -8.38 -9.90
N GLY A 23 5.01 -9.26 -9.01
CA GLY A 23 4.68 -10.69 -9.07
C GLY A 23 3.17 -10.95 -8.98
N ALA A 24 2.46 -10.25 -8.10
CA ALA A 24 1.01 -10.33 -7.98
C ALA A 24 0.29 -9.84 -9.24
N ALA A 25 0.78 -8.76 -9.87
CA ALA A 25 0.23 -8.28 -11.15
C ALA A 25 0.36 -9.34 -12.27
N ALA A 26 1.54 -9.97 -12.38
CA ALA A 26 1.76 -11.04 -13.35
C ALA A 26 0.92 -12.29 -13.02
N TYR A 27 0.84 -12.66 -11.74
CA TYR A 27 0.02 -13.78 -11.27
C TYR A 27 -1.45 -13.58 -11.63
N ALA A 28 -2.03 -12.41 -11.32
CA ALA A 28 -3.43 -12.10 -11.61
C ALA A 28 -3.78 -12.27 -13.10
N LEU A 29 -2.90 -11.81 -14.00
CA LEU A 29 -3.09 -12.00 -15.45
C LEU A 29 -3.11 -13.48 -15.84
N ILE A 30 -2.19 -14.28 -15.29
CA ILE A 30 -2.03 -15.68 -15.63
C ILE A 30 -3.17 -16.52 -15.02
N SER A 31 -3.48 -16.31 -13.74
CA SER A 31 -4.49 -17.08 -13.00
C SER A 31 -5.90 -16.88 -13.54
N GLU A 32 -6.20 -15.68 -14.05
CA GLU A 32 -7.50 -15.33 -14.61
C GLU A 32 -7.53 -15.38 -16.16
N ASN A 33 -6.55 -16.03 -16.79
CA ASN A 33 -6.47 -16.24 -18.23
C ASN A 33 -6.67 -14.95 -19.05
N PHE A 34 -6.05 -13.85 -18.61
CA PHE A 34 -6.08 -12.54 -19.27
C PHE A 34 -7.49 -11.95 -19.46
N SER A 35 -8.42 -12.25 -18.53
CA SER A 35 -9.75 -11.64 -18.52
C SER A 35 -9.70 -10.11 -18.43
N ALA A 36 -10.80 -9.43 -18.80
CA ALA A 36 -10.88 -7.96 -18.67
C ALA A 36 -10.71 -7.49 -17.21
N PHE A 37 -11.21 -8.27 -16.25
CA PHE A 37 -11.05 -7.99 -14.82
C PHE A 37 -9.61 -8.22 -14.35
N ALA A 38 -8.96 -9.28 -14.86
CA ALA A 38 -7.55 -9.56 -14.63
C ALA A 38 -6.66 -8.38 -15.04
N TRP A 39 -6.92 -7.81 -16.23
CA TRP A 39 -6.21 -6.63 -16.72
C TRP A 39 -6.40 -5.42 -15.82
N LEU A 40 -7.61 -5.19 -15.34
CA LEU A 40 -7.89 -4.08 -14.44
C LEU A 40 -7.11 -4.21 -13.12
N ASN A 41 -7.12 -5.39 -12.51
CA ASN A 41 -6.35 -5.67 -11.28
C ASN A 41 -4.83 -5.62 -11.52
N ALA A 42 -4.36 -6.14 -12.66
CA ALA A 42 -2.94 -6.13 -12.98
C ALA A 42 -2.40 -4.72 -13.25
N VAL A 43 -3.18 -3.87 -13.93
CA VAL A 43 -2.82 -2.45 -14.12
C VAL A 43 -2.78 -1.72 -12.79
N GLU A 44 -3.76 -1.97 -11.91
CA GLU A 44 -3.77 -1.44 -10.54
C GLU A 44 -2.49 -1.79 -9.78
N ALA A 45 -2.18 -3.10 -9.72
CA ALA A 45 -1.02 -3.61 -9.01
C ALA A 45 0.28 -3.13 -9.64
N PHE A 46 0.37 -3.08 -10.97
CA PHE A 46 1.54 -2.56 -11.67
C PHE A 46 1.81 -1.09 -11.34
N LEU A 47 0.77 -0.25 -11.38
CA LEU A 47 0.88 1.16 -10.99
C LEU A 47 1.30 1.28 -9.52
N ALA A 48 0.71 0.49 -8.63
CA ALA A 48 1.11 0.45 -7.22
C ALA A 48 2.59 0.08 -7.05
N GLY A 49 3.10 -0.91 -7.81
CA GLY A 49 4.50 -1.31 -7.81
C GLY A 49 5.44 -0.17 -8.26
N VAL A 50 5.08 0.55 -9.32
CA VAL A 50 5.86 1.71 -9.81
C VAL A 50 5.91 2.82 -8.75
N LEU A 51 4.78 3.14 -8.12
CA LEU A 51 4.73 4.16 -7.06
C LEU A 51 5.54 3.73 -5.84
N LEU A 52 5.49 2.44 -5.48
CA LEU A 52 6.28 1.89 -4.38
C LEU A 52 7.79 1.97 -4.64
N VAL A 53 8.24 1.83 -5.90
CA VAL A 53 9.64 2.06 -6.27
C VAL A 53 10.06 3.49 -5.94
N TRP A 54 9.32 4.49 -6.43
CA TRP A 54 9.66 5.90 -6.16
C TRP A 54 9.58 6.24 -4.67
N TRP A 55 8.58 5.70 -3.98
CA TRP A 55 8.45 5.86 -2.54
C TRP A 55 9.63 5.27 -1.77
N THR A 56 10.07 4.05 -2.13
CA THR A 56 11.21 3.38 -1.51
C THR A 56 12.51 4.17 -1.71
N LEU A 57 12.72 4.71 -2.91
CA LEU A 57 13.88 5.56 -3.22
C LEU A 57 13.89 6.84 -2.38
N LEU A 58 12.74 7.52 -2.28
CA LEU A 58 12.60 8.76 -1.50
C LEU A 58 12.72 8.51 0.01
N LEU A 59 12.12 7.43 0.52
CA LEU A 59 12.28 7.01 1.91
C LEU A 59 13.74 6.72 2.24
N GLY A 60 14.47 6.07 1.32
CA GLY A 60 15.89 5.77 1.48
C GLY A 60 16.75 7.03 1.62
N ARG A 61 16.41 8.11 0.90
CA ARG A 61 17.07 9.43 1.03
C ARG A 61 16.66 10.14 2.32
N LEU A 62 15.36 10.16 2.63
CA LEU A 62 14.83 10.76 3.85
C LEU A 62 15.49 10.15 5.10
N THR A 63 15.53 8.82 5.19
CA THR A 63 16.12 8.10 6.33
C THR A 63 17.64 8.21 6.39
N ALA A 64 18.28 8.69 5.30
CA ALA A 64 19.69 9.09 5.29
C ALA A 64 19.91 10.55 5.73
N GLY A 65 18.84 11.30 6.04
CA GLY A 65 18.90 12.74 6.30
C GLY A 65 19.14 13.59 5.05
N GLN A 66 18.94 13.04 3.85
CA GLN A 66 19.21 13.73 2.59
C GLN A 66 17.95 14.42 2.07
N ALA A 67 18.03 15.74 1.92
CA ALA A 67 16.96 16.52 1.32
C ALA A 67 16.82 16.21 -0.18
N THR A 68 15.58 16.07 -0.64
CA THR A 68 15.28 15.89 -2.06
C THR A 68 14.80 17.22 -2.65
N PRO A 69 15.53 17.79 -3.63
CA PRO A 69 15.15 19.08 -4.20
C PRO A 69 13.84 18.99 -5.00
N PRO A 70 13.05 20.09 -5.10
CA PRO A 70 11.78 20.10 -5.84
C PRO A 70 11.89 19.78 -7.34
N GLY A 71 13.09 19.87 -7.91
CA GLY A 71 13.38 19.51 -9.30
C GLY A 71 13.64 18.02 -9.52
N ASP A 72 13.74 17.21 -8.45
CA ASP A 72 14.03 15.79 -8.57
C ASP A 72 12.90 15.03 -9.30
N GLY A 73 13.28 14.25 -10.31
CA GLY A 73 12.33 13.50 -11.13
C GLY A 73 11.54 12.47 -10.34
N THR A 74 12.14 11.81 -9.35
CA THR A 74 11.46 10.78 -8.52
C THR A 74 10.38 11.43 -7.67
N LEU A 75 10.70 12.56 -7.03
CA LEU A 75 9.73 13.32 -6.23
C LEU A 75 8.56 13.80 -7.08
N ARG A 76 8.84 14.38 -8.26
CA ARG A 76 7.81 14.88 -9.18
C ARG A 76 6.94 13.76 -9.74
N SER A 77 7.54 12.65 -10.16
CA SER A 77 6.81 11.48 -10.66
C SER A 77 5.87 10.92 -9.60
N LEU A 78 6.35 10.77 -8.36
CA LEU A 78 5.49 10.32 -7.27
C LEU A 78 4.36 11.31 -7.01
N GLN A 79 4.67 12.61 -6.87
CA GLN A 79 3.71 13.69 -6.65
C GLN A 79 2.57 13.70 -7.67
N LEU A 80 2.92 13.51 -8.94
CA LEU A 80 1.95 13.49 -10.02
C LEU A 80 1.10 12.22 -9.95
N ALA A 81 1.70 11.06 -9.71
CA ALA A 81 1.06 9.77 -9.94
C ALA A 81 0.24 9.23 -8.75
N PHE A 82 0.64 9.48 -7.50
CA PHE A 82 -0.09 8.94 -6.34
C PHE A 82 -1.56 9.40 -6.23
N PRO A 83 -1.94 10.64 -6.60
CA PRO A 83 -3.33 11.05 -6.60
C PRO A 83 -4.18 10.29 -7.62
N TRP A 84 -3.60 9.93 -8.76
CA TRP A 84 -4.29 9.13 -9.79
C TRP A 84 -4.56 7.71 -9.30
N LEU A 85 -3.57 7.04 -8.71
CA LEU A 85 -3.79 5.70 -8.14
C LEU A 85 -4.84 5.73 -7.03
N THR A 86 -4.79 6.75 -6.16
CA THR A 86 -5.79 6.94 -5.10
C THR A 86 -7.19 7.10 -5.69
N SER A 87 -7.35 7.96 -6.70
CA SER A 87 -8.63 8.19 -7.37
C SER A 87 -9.14 6.92 -8.03
N PHE A 88 -8.26 6.18 -8.71
CA PHE A 88 -8.60 4.92 -9.35
C PHE A 88 -9.11 3.89 -8.33
N ARG A 89 -8.40 3.69 -7.22
CA ARG A 89 -8.82 2.78 -6.14
C ARG A 89 -10.17 3.19 -5.52
N LEU A 90 -10.40 4.49 -5.33
CA LEU A 90 -11.69 4.99 -4.83
C LEU A 90 -12.83 4.77 -5.83
N VAL A 91 -12.56 4.87 -7.13
CA VAL A 91 -13.55 4.52 -8.16
C VAL A 91 -13.88 3.03 -8.10
N LEU A 92 -12.89 2.14 -7.98
CA LEU A 92 -13.14 0.69 -7.87
C LEU A 92 -13.96 0.34 -6.63
N TRP A 93 -13.62 0.96 -5.49
CA TRP A 93 -14.41 0.83 -4.27
C TRP A 93 -15.84 1.35 -4.47
N PHE A 94 -16.02 2.52 -5.07
CA PHE A 94 -17.34 3.13 -5.27
C PHE A 94 -18.21 2.29 -6.21
N LEU A 95 -17.64 1.76 -7.30
CA LEU A 95 -18.35 0.83 -8.19
C LEU A 95 -18.76 -0.44 -7.45
N THR A 96 -17.91 -0.97 -6.56
CA THR A 96 -18.24 -2.11 -5.72
C THR A 96 -19.39 -1.79 -4.75
N LEU A 97 -19.36 -0.61 -4.11
CA LEU A 97 -20.44 -0.15 -3.25
C LEU A 97 -21.76 -0.05 -4.03
N LEU A 98 -21.75 0.54 -5.23
CA LEU A 98 -22.94 0.61 -6.07
C LEU A 98 -23.45 -0.78 -6.45
N ALA A 99 -22.57 -1.72 -6.79
CA ALA A 99 -22.97 -3.10 -7.09
C ALA A 99 -23.69 -3.74 -5.88
N VAL A 100 -23.14 -3.59 -4.67
CA VAL A 100 -23.75 -4.10 -3.43
C VAL A 100 -25.13 -3.47 -3.18
N LEU A 101 -25.24 -2.15 -3.36
CA LEU A 101 -26.51 -1.43 -3.22
C LEU A 101 -27.55 -1.85 -4.28
N ASN A 102 -27.11 -2.42 -5.41
CA ASN A 102 -27.97 -2.99 -6.46
C ASN A 102 -28.20 -4.51 -6.31
N GLY A 103 -27.90 -5.09 -5.15
CA GLY A 103 -28.19 -6.51 -4.86
C GLY A 103 -27.01 -7.47 -5.05
N ALA A 104 -25.80 -6.98 -5.36
CA ALA A 104 -24.63 -7.85 -5.32
C ALA A 104 -24.33 -8.28 -3.87
N GLY A 105 -24.24 -9.59 -3.63
CA GLY A 105 -23.96 -10.11 -2.29
C GLY A 105 -25.15 -10.14 -1.33
N GLU A 106 -26.39 -10.23 -1.82
CA GLU A 106 -27.59 -10.37 -0.97
C GLU A 106 -27.53 -11.53 0.02
N THR A 107 -26.82 -12.61 -0.33
CA THR A 107 -26.61 -13.78 0.54
C THR A 107 -25.37 -13.65 1.42
N ALA A 108 -24.62 -12.55 1.30
CA ALA A 108 -23.38 -12.35 2.01
C ALA A 108 -23.57 -11.97 3.47
N ASN A 109 -22.58 -12.29 4.28
CA ASN A 109 -22.56 -11.84 5.67
C ASN A 109 -22.45 -10.31 5.73
N ALA A 110 -23.51 -9.65 6.21
CA ALA A 110 -23.60 -8.19 6.24
C ALA A 110 -22.50 -7.53 7.08
N VAL A 111 -22.03 -8.17 8.16
CA VAL A 111 -20.96 -7.64 9.01
C VAL A 111 -19.62 -7.66 8.26
N ALA A 112 -19.29 -8.77 7.61
CA ALA A 112 -18.07 -8.91 6.83
C ALA A 112 -18.06 -7.93 5.64
N LEU A 113 -19.19 -7.80 4.93
CA LEU A 113 -19.31 -6.89 3.80
C LEU A 113 -19.21 -5.42 4.23
N THR A 114 -19.83 -5.05 5.34
CA THR A 114 -19.72 -3.70 5.93
C THR A 114 -18.27 -3.41 6.34
N ALA A 115 -17.60 -4.38 6.95
CA ALA A 115 -16.20 -4.25 7.33
C ALA A 115 -15.31 -4.03 6.11
N LEU A 116 -15.48 -4.81 5.04
CA LEU A 116 -14.75 -4.62 3.77
C LEU A 116 -15.00 -3.23 3.18
N LEU A 117 -16.27 -2.82 3.06
CA LEU A 117 -16.66 -1.54 2.48
C LEU A 117 -16.21 -0.33 3.31
N THR A 118 -15.85 -0.53 4.58
CA THR A 118 -15.31 0.51 5.47
C THR A 118 -13.77 0.52 5.47
N VAL A 119 -13.16 -0.66 5.57
CA VAL A 119 -11.70 -0.82 5.63
C VAL A 119 -11.04 -0.46 4.31
N TRP A 120 -11.62 -0.86 3.18
CA TRP A 120 -11.04 -0.61 1.86
C TRP A 120 -10.82 0.90 1.58
N PRO A 121 -11.82 1.79 1.67
CA PRO A 121 -11.60 3.21 1.40
C PRO A 121 -10.69 3.84 2.47
N ALA A 122 -10.77 3.39 3.73
CA ALA A 122 -9.84 3.84 4.77
C ALA A 122 -8.38 3.49 4.43
N ALA A 123 -8.12 2.28 3.92
CA ALA A 123 -6.79 1.85 3.48
C ALA A 123 -6.27 2.70 2.32
N VAL A 124 -7.14 3.03 1.35
CA VAL A 124 -6.81 3.91 0.22
C VAL A 124 -6.42 5.31 0.71
N LEU A 125 -7.20 5.89 1.62
CA LEU A 125 -6.94 7.21 2.18
C LEU A 125 -5.68 7.24 3.05
N ALA A 126 -5.43 6.19 3.85
CA ALA A 126 -4.21 6.06 4.63
C ALA A 126 -2.98 5.97 3.71
N GLY A 127 -3.04 5.18 2.64
CA GLY A 127 -1.98 5.11 1.63
C GLY A 127 -1.70 6.48 1.01
N ASN A 128 -2.73 7.21 0.61
CA ASN A 128 -2.60 8.59 0.10
C ASN A 128 -1.93 9.52 1.12
N ALA A 129 -2.27 9.40 2.40
CA ALA A 129 -1.66 10.19 3.46
C ALA A 129 -0.19 9.83 3.70
N VAL A 130 0.19 8.55 3.59
CA VAL A 130 1.59 8.08 3.62
C VAL A 130 2.38 8.70 2.47
N TYR A 131 1.90 8.61 1.23
CA TYR A 131 2.55 9.21 0.05
C TYR A 131 2.67 10.73 0.20
N GLY A 132 1.57 11.41 0.50
CA GLY A 132 1.54 12.86 0.61
C GLY A 132 2.42 13.39 1.74
N THR A 133 2.52 12.68 2.86
CA THR A 133 3.38 13.09 3.98
C THR A 133 4.85 12.87 3.65
N LEU A 134 5.22 11.75 3.03
CA LEU A 134 6.60 11.54 2.57
C LEU A 134 7.02 12.64 1.59
N VAL A 135 6.20 12.92 0.59
CA VAL A 135 6.46 13.94 -0.44
C VAL A 135 6.70 15.32 0.18
N ARG A 136 5.93 15.72 1.20
CA ARG A 136 6.11 17.00 1.90
C ARG A 136 7.34 17.02 2.79
N LEU A 137 7.71 15.87 3.35
CA LEU A 137 8.82 15.73 4.28
C LEU A 137 10.18 15.64 3.57
N THR A 138 10.24 15.02 2.39
CA THR A 138 11.52 14.79 1.67
C THR A 138 12.35 16.03 1.34
N PRO A 139 11.79 17.24 1.08
CA PRO A 139 12.58 18.46 0.91
C PRO A 139 13.13 19.03 2.23
N SER A 140 12.59 18.61 3.37
CA SER A 140 12.93 19.12 4.70
C SER A 140 13.09 17.98 5.71
N PRO A 141 14.10 17.11 5.55
CA PRO A 141 14.27 15.89 6.35
C PRO A 141 14.56 16.14 7.84
N ALA A 142 14.77 17.38 8.26
CA ALA A 142 14.94 17.75 9.65
C ALA A 142 13.61 18.03 10.39
N ASP A 143 12.47 17.99 9.68
CA ASP A 143 11.15 18.28 10.28
C ASP A 143 10.64 17.12 11.14
N ALA A 144 10.90 17.20 12.45
CA ALA A 144 10.48 16.21 13.43
C ALA A 144 8.96 15.98 13.47
N ALA A 145 8.14 17.02 13.23
CA ALA A 145 6.68 16.88 13.21
C ALA A 145 6.22 16.07 12.00
N GLY A 146 6.83 16.31 10.83
CA GLY A 146 6.62 15.50 9.63
C GLY A 146 7.03 14.04 9.82
N HIS A 147 8.14 13.75 10.50
CA HIS A 147 8.55 12.39 10.85
C HIS A 147 7.51 11.66 11.71
N ARG A 148 7.01 12.31 12.76
CA ARG A 148 5.96 11.74 13.63
C ARG A 148 4.69 11.45 12.84
N ARG A 149 4.24 12.42 12.04
CA ARG A 149 3.02 12.27 11.22
C ARG A 149 3.15 11.15 10.19
N LEU A 150 4.32 10.99 9.56
CA LEU A 150 4.56 9.89 8.63
C LEU A 150 4.52 8.54 9.36
N ALA A 151 5.12 8.46 10.54
CA ALA A 151 5.09 7.24 11.35
C ALA A 151 3.66 6.85 11.79
N ASP A 152 2.84 7.83 12.20
CA ASP A 152 1.43 7.59 12.57
C ASP A 152 0.63 7.02 11.39
N TRP A 153 0.82 7.60 10.20
CA TRP A 153 0.17 7.09 8.99
C TRP A 153 0.68 5.71 8.57
N LEU A 154 1.97 5.42 8.74
CA LEU A 154 2.51 4.08 8.49
C LEU A 154 1.94 3.04 9.46
N ASN A 155 1.78 3.39 10.74
CA ASN A 155 1.15 2.51 11.73
C ASN A 155 -0.30 2.18 11.34
N LEU A 156 -1.08 3.20 11.00
CA LEU A 156 -2.46 3.00 10.55
C LEU A 156 -2.53 2.20 9.24
N ALA A 157 -1.65 2.50 8.28
CA ALA A 157 -1.58 1.78 7.00
C ALA A 157 -1.23 0.31 7.21
N ALA A 158 -0.32 -0.03 8.14
CA ALA A 158 -0.01 -1.42 8.45
C ALA A 158 -1.22 -2.19 9.01
N ALA A 159 -1.98 -1.58 9.91
CA ALA A 159 -3.20 -2.19 10.46
C ALA A 159 -4.28 -2.40 9.38
N LEU A 160 -4.47 -1.42 8.50
CA LEU A 160 -5.44 -1.50 7.41
C LEU A 160 -4.98 -2.48 6.31
N SER A 161 -3.68 -2.54 6.01
CA SER A 161 -3.09 -3.53 5.11
C SER A 161 -3.32 -4.95 5.62
N LEU A 162 -3.11 -5.20 6.92
CA LEU A 162 -3.42 -6.49 7.52
C LEU A 162 -4.90 -6.87 7.35
N ALA A 163 -5.82 -5.94 7.58
CA ALA A 163 -7.24 -6.17 7.38
C ALA A 163 -7.56 -6.48 5.89
N MET A 164 -6.96 -5.74 4.95
CA MET A 164 -7.11 -6.03 3.51
C MET A 164 -6.52 -7.40 3.12
N ALA A 165 -5.38 -7.78 3.70
CA ALA A 165 -4.78 -9.09 3.47
C ALA A 165 -5.73 -10.21 3.93
N VAL A 166 -6.41 -10.04 5.07
CA VAL A 166 -7.45 -10.99 5.53
C VAL A 166 -8.59 -11.07 4.52
N PHE A 167 -9.11 -9.95 4.03
CA PHE A 167 -10.19 -9.98 3.03
C PHE A 167 -9.78 -10.61 1.69
N ASN A 168 -8.50 -10.58 1.34
CA ASN A 168 -7.99 -11.21 0.13
C ASN A 168 -7.84 -12.74 0.25
N VAL A 169 -7.70 -13.28 1.46
CA VAL A 169 -7.48 -14.73 1.68
C VAL A 169 -8.68 -15.43 2.32
N VAL A 170 -9.53 -14.69 3.03
CA VAL A 170 -10.76 -15.19 3.64
C VAL A 170 -11.94 -14.76 2.80
N PRO A 171 -12.55 -15.66 2.02
CA PRO A 171 -13.69 -15.30 1.19
C PRO A 171 -14.88 -14.90 2.06
N ILE A 172 -15.65 -13.92 1.58
CA ILE A 172 -16.97 -13.57 2.09
C ILE A 172 -17.98 -14.41 1.29
N PRO A 173 -18.56 -15.48 1.87
CA PRO A 173 -19.52 -16.32 1.16
C PRO A 173 -20.68 -15.48 0.62
N GLY A 174 -21.10 -15.74 -0.62
CA GLY A 174 -22.15 -14.98 -1.28
C GLY A 174 -21.70 -13.67 -1.94
N PHE A 175 -20.45 -13.22 -1.72
CA PHE A 175 -19.88 -12.02 -2.34
C PHE A 175 -18.59 -12.29 -3.12
N SER A 176 -17.65 -13.06 -2.56
CA SER A 176 -16.39 -13.42 -3.22
C SER A 176 -16.34 -14.91 -3.56
N SER A 177 -15.56 -15.25 -4.59
CA SER A 177 -15.29 -16.64 -4.99
C SER A 177 -14.45 -17.38 -3.94
N SER A 178 -14.48 -18.71 -4.00
CA SER A 178 -13.59 -19.54 -3.18
C SER A 178 -12.13 -19.33 -3.59
N VAL A 179 -11.27 -19.15 -2.60
CA VAL A 179 -9.85 -18.86 -2.77
C VAL A 179 -9.08 -20.19 -2.86
N THR A 180 -8.25 -20.38 -3.89
CA THR A 180 -7.40 -21.57 -3.99
C THR A 180 -6.22 -21.49 -3.01
N LEU A 181 -5.55 -22.61 -2.73
CA LEU A 181 -4.34 -22.58 -1.91
C LEU A 181 -3.26 -21.66 -2.51
N SER A 182 -3.13 -21.64 -3.83
CA SER A 182 -2.19 -20.76 -4.54
C SER A 182 -2.51 -19.28 -4.29
N ASP A 183 -3.79 -18.90 -4.36
CA ASP A 183 -4.23 -17.54 -4.08
C ASP A 183 -3.97 -17.15 -2.62
N GLN A 184 -4.24 -18.07 -1.67
CA GLN A 184 -3.95 -17.84 -0.25
C GLN A 184 -2.45 -17.62 -0.01
N LEU A 185 -1.59 -18.39 -0.68
CA LEU A 185 -0.15 -18.22 -0.57
C LEU A 185 0.32 -16.91 -1.19
N VAL A 186 -0.11 -16.59 -2.41
CA VAL A 186 0.32 -15.37 -3.11
C VAL A 186 -0.17 -14.11 -2.39
N TYR A 187 -1.47 -14.02 -2.13
CA TYR A 187 -2.06 -12.83 -1.51
C TYR A 187 -1.80 -12.77 0.01
N GLY A 188 -1.72 -13.92 0.68
CA GLY A 188 -1.41 -13.98 2.11
C GLY A 188 0.04 -13.63 2.41
N LEU A 189 1.00 -14.23 1.68
CA LEU A 189 2.41 -13.85 1.82
C LEU A 189 2.63 -12.41 1.35
N GLY A 190 1.97 -11.98 0.27
CA GLY A 190 2.02 -10.59 -0.20
C GLY A 190 1.53 -9.60 0.85
N GLY A 191 0.40 -9.89 1.50
CA GLY A 191 -0.11 -9.09 2.61
C GLY A 191 0.83 -9.07 3.82
N ALA A 192 1.40 -10.22 4.19
CA ALA A 192 2.37 -10.29 5.28
C ALA A 192 3.63 -9.45 5.00
N VAL A 193 4.15 -9.52 3.77
CA VAL A 193 5.29 -8.71 3.31
C VAL A 193 4.95 -7.21 3.37
N ASP A 194 3.76 -6.80 2.92
CA ASP A 194 3.31 -5.40 2.97
C ASP A 194 3.26 -4.87 4.41
N VAL A 195 2.65 -5.62 5.33
CA VAL A 195 2.58 -5.24 6.74
C VAL A 195 3.97 -5.12 7.36
N VAL A 196 4.84 -6.12 7.15
CA VAL A 196 6.21 -6.11 7.69
C VAL A 196 7.03 -4.97 7.12
N ALA A 197 6.99 -4.76 5.80
CA ALA A 197 7.71 -3.68 5.15
C ALA A 197 7.24 -2.30 5.65
N THR A 198 5.93 -2.12 5.82
CA THR A 198 5.33 -0.88 6.35
C THR A 198 5.77 -0.61 7.79
N LEU A 199 5.75 -1.62 8.67
CA LEU A 199 6.20 -1.50 10.06
C LEU A 199 7.71 -1.23 10.16
N LEU A 200 8.52 -1.87 9.32
CA LEU A 200 9.96 -1.60 9.27
C LEU A 200 10.23 -0.18 8.76
N ALA A 201 9.49 0.28 7.75
CA ALA A 201 9.58 1.67 7.29
C ALA A 201 9.22 2.67 8.38
N MET A 202 8.19 2.39 9.19
CA MET A 202 7.84 3.20 10.36
C MET A 202 9.02 3.31 11.33
N GLN A 203 9.65 2.18 11.68
CA GLN A 203 10.82 2.16 12.56
C GLN A 203 12.01 2.90 11.96
N ALA A 204 12.23 2.80 10.64
CA ALA A 204 13.27 3.56 9.95
C ALA A 204 13.00 5.08 10.00
N VAL A 205 11.75 5.52 9.84
CA VAL A 205 11.37 6.94 9.94
C VAL A 205 11.55 7.48 11.36
N GLN A 206 11.18 6.71 12.38
CA GLN A 206 11.32 7.10 13.79
C GLN A 206 12.78 7.13 14.26
N SER A 207 13.65 6.33 13.64
CA SER A 207 15.08 6.28 13.96
C SER A 207 15.95 7.19 13.09
N ALA A 208 15.37 7.84 12.08
CA ALA A 208 16.09 8.68 11.12
C ALA A 208 16.68 9.96 11.77
N PRO A 209 17.76 10.51 11.18
CA PRO A 209 18.23 11.84 11.52
C PRO A 209 17.10 12.87 11.29
N GLY A 210 16.80 13.71 12.27
CA GLY A 210 15.68 14.68 12.20
C GLY A 210 14.39 14.24 12.91
N ALA A 211 14.25 12.96 13.25
CA ALA A 211 13.08 12.46 13.99
C ALA A 211 13.04 12.88 15.47
N ARG A 212 14.21 13.24 16.04
CA ARG A 212 14.38 13.70 17.43
C ARG A 212 14.62 15.21 17.45
N GLY A 213 13.55 15.96 17.19
CA GLY A 213 13.47 17.40 17.46
C GLY A 213 12.66 17.67 18.71
#